data_AF-A0A838QW51-F1
#
_entry.id   AF-A0A838QW51-F1
#
_cell.length_a   1.000
_cell.length_b   1.000
_cell.length_c   1.000
_cell.angle_alpha   90.00
_cell.angle_beta   90.00
_cell.angle_gamma   90.00
#
_symmetry.space_group_name_H-M   'P 1'
#
loop_
_entity.id
_entity.type
_entity.pdbx_description
1 polymer ?
#
loop_
_entity_poly.entity_id
_entity_poly.type
_entity_poly.pdbx_seq_one_letter_code
_entity_poly.pdbx_strand_id
1 'polypeptide(L)'
;MSFFQSPARSWRLLAVATLCAVVAVNTSATFAQDPPPDDGGTIGTDAFSGVAVDADGVLKRHVARDASGQLMRTRVEQSRVALGADLSKPSKLRKISLTRLIKLVDQAIAEGHGPDDAMLHLAGLTRIRYVFYYPQTKDIVLAGPAEGWVETPDGRMVGWDTGQPIMQLEDLAVALRTFAPEGKKNQLVYCSIDPTEDGLARMQQFLSQVGRQIQPGTEAAAEQFIAEGLRESLGLQVITVGGVPASTHFAQVMVEA
;
A
#
# COMPACT_ATOMS: atom_id res chain seq x y z
N MET A 1 -71.01 58.66 5.41
CA MET A 1 -70.76 57.25 5.80
C MET A 1 -69.27 57.16 6.13
N SER A 2 -68.80 57.74 7.24
CA SER A 2 -68.97 57.26 8.64
C SER A 2 -68.32 55.88 8.74
N PHE A 3 -67.22 55.58 9.45
CA PHE A 3 -66.47 56.12 10.61
C PHE A 3 -64.97 55.73 10.42
N PHE A 4 -63.94 56.55 10.66
CA PHE A 4 -63.26 56.80 11.96
C PHE A 4 -62.82 55.48 12.65
N GLN A 5 -61.53 55.13 12.86
CA GLN A 5 -60.56 55.76 13.75
C GLN A 5 -59.13 55.15 13.61
N SER A 6 -58.11 56.02 13.58
CA SER A 6 -56.78 55.82 14.22
C SER A 6 -56.94 56.09 15.75
N PRO A 7 -55.99 55.91 16.72
CA PRO A 7 -54.52 55.92 16.58
C PRO A 7 -53.70 55.11 17.64
N ALA A 8 -52.36 55.21 17.51
CA ALA A 8 -51.33 55.34 18.55
C ALA A 8 -51.55 54.80 19.99
N ARG A 9 -50.55 54.10 20.53
CA ARG A 9 -49.62 54.64 21.56
C ARG A 9 -48.70 53.58 22.15
N SER A 10 -47.42 53.95 22.14
CA SER A 10 -46.38 53.62 23.10
C SER A 10 -46.84 53.78 24.58
N TRP A 11 -46.54 52.81 25.44
CA TRP A 11 -45.94 53.08 26.76
C TRP A 11 -45.33 51.82 27.43
N ARG A 12 -44.03 51.94 27.72
CA ARG A 12 -43.15 51.36 28.75
C ARG A 12 -43.75 50.40 29.80
N LEU A 13 -43.00 49.36 30.16
CA LEU A 13 -42.38 49.08 31.49
C LEU A 13 -41.75 47.66 31.44
N LEU A 14 -40.42 47.56 31.41
CA LEU A 14 -39.56 47.14 32.52
C LEU A 14 -39.79 45.69 33.02
N ALA A 15 -38.96 44.76 32.52
CA ALA A 15 -38.48 43.62 33.31
C ALA A 15 -37.08 43.25 32.80
N VAL A 16 -36.08 43.73 33.52
CA VAL A 16 -34.69 43.28 33.47
C VAL A 16 -34.64 41.87 34.08
N ALA A 17 -34.21 40.89 33.31
CA ALA A 17 -33.68 39.64 33.85
C ALA A 17 -32.58 39.15 32.89
N THR A 18 -31.35 39.49 33.28
CA THR A 18 -30.10 38.84 32.88
C THR A 18 -30.24 37.33 32.74
N LEU A 19 -29.95 36.79 31.56
CA LEU A 19 -29.49 35.42 31.42
C LEU A 19 -28.35 35.36 30.41
N CYS A 20 -27.23 34.84 30.89
CA CYS A 20 -25.91 34.85 30.30
C CYS A 20 -25.85 34.15 28.94
N ALA A 21 -24.99 34.70 28.07
CA ALA A 21 -24.48 34.05 26.89
C ALA A 21 -23.79 32.72 27.25
N VAL A 22 -24.16 31.64 26.57
CA VAL A 22 -23.33 30.44 26.46
C VAL A 22 -23.17 30.13 24.98
N VAL A 23 -21.98 30.47 24.48
CA VAL A 23 -21.43 29.95 23.23
C VAL A 23 -21.14 28.47 23.48
N ALA A 24 -21.96 27.58 22.92
CA ALA A 24 -21.67 26.16 22.93
C ALA A 24 -20.59 25.88 21.87
N VAL A 25 -19.33 25.92 22.32
CA VAL A 25 -18.22 25.28 21.62
C VAL A 25 -18.44 23.77 21.74
N ASN A 26 -18.66 23.08 20.62
CA ASN A 26 -18.64 21.62 20.60
C ASN A 26 -17.18 21.16 20.77
N THR A 27 -16.73 21.12 22.01
CA THR A 27 -15.47 20.48 22.41
C THR A 27 -15.69 18.98 22.51
N SER A 28 -14.89 18.23 21.75
CA SER A 28 -14.71 16.78 21.86
C SER A 28 -14.51 16.38 23.32
N ALA A 29 -15.35 15.46 23.81
CA ALA A 29 -15.09 14.80 25.09
C ALA A 29 -13.97 13.78 24.90
N THR A 30 -12.73 14.25 25.02
CA THR A 30 -11.54 13.42 25.21
C THR A 30 -11.46 13.09 26.70
N PHE A 31 -11.70 11.83 27.06
CA PHE A 31 -11.35 11.33 28.39
C PHE A 31 -9.84 11.09 28.41
N ALA A 32 -9.08 12.03 28.97
CA ALA A 32 -7.69 11.84 29.33
C ALA A 32 -7.61 11.50 30.82
N GLN A 33 -7.13 10.31 31.16
CA GLN A 33 -6.58 10.03 32.49
C GLN A 33 -5.06 10.20 32.37
N ASP A 34 -4.47 11.07 33.19
CA ASP A 34 -3.02 11.20 33.33
C ASP A 34 -2.42 9.87 33.81
N PRO A 35 -1.48 9.26 33.07
CA PRO A 35 -0.62 8.21 33.61
C PRO A 35 0.55 8.84 34.39
N PRO A 36 1.08 8.14 35.42
CA PRO A 36 2.27 8.54 36.16
C PRO A 36 3.54 8.50 35.28
N PRO A 37 4.66 9.13 35.72
CA PRO A 37 5.82 9.37 34.87
C PRO A 37 6.71 8.13 34.72
N ASP A 38 7.27 7.99 33.51
CA ASP A 38 8.45 7.22 33.07
C ASP A 38 8.67 5.78 33.61
N ASP A 39 8.61 4.80 32.69
CA ASP A 39 9.83 4.07 32.29
C ASP A 39 9.59 3.33 30.95
N GLY A 40 10.55 3.44 30.02
CA GLY A 40 10.79 2.48 28.94
C GLY A 40 9.72 2.31 27.85
N GLY A 41 9.88 3.04 26.75
CA GLY A 41 9.07 2.92 25.53
C GLY A 41 8.91 1.49 25.01
N THR A 42 7.68 0.98 25.07
CA THR A 42 7.24 -0.16 24.26
C THR A 42 6.71 0.40 22.95
N ILE A 43 7.50 0.24 21.88
CA ILE A 43 7.05 0.47 20.51
C ILE A 43 5.81 -0.40 20.28
N GLY A 44 4.73 0.24 19.79
CA GLY A 44 3.47 -0.42 19.46
C GLY A 44 3.71 -1.64 18.58
N THR A 45 3.24 -2.80 19.04
CA THR A 45 3.12 -4.02 18.24
C THR A 45 1.93 -3.89 17.30
N ASP A 46 1.90 -2.84 16.49
CA ASP A 46 0.97 -2.79 15.37
C ASP A 46 1.35 -3.93 14.42
N ALA A 47 0.35 -4.73 14.06
CA ALA A 47 0.51 -5.92 13.23
C ALA A 47 0.79 -5.48 11.79
N PHE A 48 2.01 -5.01 11.52
CA PHE A 48 2.50 -4.89 10.17
C PHE A 48 2.53 -6.28 9.56
N SER A 49 1.98 -6.41 8.37
CA SER A 49 2.20 -7.55 7.50
C SER A 49 2.98 -7.00 6.30
N GLY A 50 3.89 -7.78 5.73
CA GLY A 50 4.83 -7.31 4.71
C GLY A 50 6.27 -7.37 5.21
N VAL A 51 7.13 -6.48 4.72
CA VAL A 51 8.52 -6.39 5.19
C VAL A 51 8.63 -5.24 6.19
N ALA A 52 9.11 -5.53 7.40
CA ALA A 52 9.43 -4.55 8.42
C ALA A 52 10.94 -4.42 8.58
N VAL A 53 11.43 -3.21 8.87
CA VAL A 53 12.84 -2.95 9.19
C VAL A 53 12.94 -2.73 10.69
N ASP A 54 13.80 -3.48 11.38
CA ASP A 54 14.06 -3.21 12.80
C ASP A 54 15.09 -2.07 13.00
N ALA A 55 15.32 -1.70 14.26
CA ALA A 55 16.23 -0.60 14.61
C ALA A 55 17.68 -0.84 14.16
N ASP A 56 18.06 -2.09 13.92
CA ASP A 56 19.39 -2.49 13.43
C ASP A 56 19.45 -2.52 11.89
N GLY A 57 18.36 -2.14 11.20
CA GLY A 57 18.29 -2.13 9.74
C GLY A 57 18.01 -3.49 9.12
N VAL A 58 17.58 -4.49 9.91
CA VAL A 58 17.32 -5.84 9.42
C VAL A 58 15.89 -5.96 8.90
N LEU A 59 15.76 -6.46 7.67
CA LEU A 59 14.46 -6.77 7.08
C LEU A 59 13.89 -8.08 7.66
N LYS A 60 12.67 -8.00 8.18
CA LYS A 60 11.89 -9.12 8.70
C LYS A 60 10.56 -9.19 7.96
N ARG A 61 10.25 -10.37 7.44
CA ARG A 61 8.92 -10.63 6.88
C ARG A 61 7.93 -10.87 8.02
N HIS A 62 6.94 -10.00 8.14
CA HIS A 62 5.78 -10.19 8.99
C HIS A 62 4.59 -10.66 8.16
N VAL A 63 3.79 -11.57 8.70
CA VAL A 63 2.58 -12.06 8.05
C VAL A 63 1.43 -11.91 9.05
N ALA A 64 0.51 -10.99 8.76
CA ALA A 64 -0.75 -10.91 9.50
C ALA A 64 -1.58 -12.14 9.16
N ARG A 65 -1.95 -12.90 10.19
CA ARG A 65 -2.77 -14.09 10.04
C ARG A 65 -4.23 -13.73 10.23
N ASP A 66 -5.02 -13.78 9.15
CA ASP A 66 -6.48 -13.93 9.24
C ASP A 66 -6.82 -15.42 9.17
N ALA A 67 -6.79 -16.10 10.32
CA ALA A 67 -7.07 -17.54 10.40
C ALA A 67 -8.49 -17.90 9.93
N SER A 68 -9.41 -16.94 9.95
CA SER A 68 -10.83 -17.15 9.65
C SER A 68 -11.22 -16.74 8.22
N GLY A 69 -10.42 -15.89 7.57
CA GLY A 69 -10.74 -15.20 6.33
C GLY A 69 -11.88 -14.18 6.44
N GLN A 70 -12.44 -13.96 7.63
CA GLN A 70 -13.59 -13.08 7.84
C GLN A 70 -13.22 -11.61 7.62
N LEU A 71 -12.05 -11.19 8.10
CA LEU A 71 -11.60 -9.81 7.92
C LEU A 71 -11.38 -9.50 6.45
N MET A 72 -10.79 -10.45 5.71
CA MET A 72 -10.60 -10.30 4.27
C MET A 72 -11.93 -10.22 3.52
N ARG A 73 -12.91 -11.06 3.87
CA ARG A 73 -14.26 -11.02 3.27
C ARG A 73 -14.94 -9.68 3.49
N THR A 74 -14.90 -9.15 4.72
CA THR A 74 -15.47 -7.83 5.03
C THR A 74 -14.82 -6.72 4.21
N ARG A 75 -13.49 -6.74 4.04
CA ARG A 75 -12.79 -5.74 3.20
C ARG A 75 -13.19 -5.83 1.73
N VAL A 76 -13.36 -7.04 1.19
CA VAL A 76 -13.83 -7.25 -0.19
C VAL A 76 -15.24 -6.68 -0.36
N GLU A 77 -16.15 -6.93 0.58
CA GLU A 77 -17.52 -6.40 0.53
C GLU A 77 -17.54 -4.88 0.56
N GLN A 78 -16.73 -4.25 1.42
CA GLN A 78 -16.59 -2.79 1.50
C GLN A 78 -16.00 -2.21 0.20
N SER A 79 -14.91 -2.81 -0.29
CA SER A 79 -14.24 -2.36 -1.52
C SER A 79 -15.17 -2.47 -2.73
N ARG A 80 -16.01 -3.51 -2.80
CA ARG A 80 -16.99 -3.69 -3.88
C ARG A 80 -18.05 -2.60 -3.92
N VAL A 81 -18.42 -2.04 -2.78
CA VAL A 81 -19.34 -0.89 -2.72
C VAL A 81 -18.65 0.39 -3.20
N ALA A 82 -17.39 0.59 -2.83
CA ALA A 82 -16.62 1.79 -3.20
C ALA A 82 -16.25 1.85 -4.69
N LEU A 83 -15.82 0.73 -5.28
CA LEU A 83 -15.32 0.64 -6.67
C LEU A 83 -16.41 0.80 -7.73
N GLY A 84 -17.67 0.58 -7.36
CA GLY A 84 -18.78 0.53 -8.30
C GLY A 84 -18.77 -0.71 -9.20
N ALA A 85 -19.85 -0.88 -9.96
CA ALA A 85 -20.17 -2.15 -10.62
C ALA A 85 -19.29 -2.49 -11.83
N ASP A 86 -18.64 -1.51 -12.47
CA ASP A 86 -17.83 -1.75 -13.67
C ASP A 86 -16.40 -2.20 -13.33
N LEU A 87 -15.76 -1.52 -12.37
CA LEU A 87 -14.40 -1.86 -11.91
C LEU A 87 -14.36 -3.18 -11.15
N SER A 88 -15.42 -3.46 -10.38
CA SER A 88 -15.58 -4.71 -9.64
C SER A 88 -15.66 -5.95 -10.52
N LYS A 89 -16.00 -5.82 -11.80
CA LYS A 89 -16.13 -6.97 -12.71
C LYS A 89 -14.78 -7.37 -13.28
N PRO A 90 -14.46 -8.68 -13.30
CA PRO A 90 -13.27 -9.16 -13.97
C PRO A 90 -13.38 -8.93 -15.48
N SER A 91 -12.28 -8.48 -16.07
CA SER A 91 -12.11 -8.25 -17.50
C SER A 91 -10.87 -8.99 -17.98
N LYS A 92 -11.01 -9.77 -19.05
CA LYS A 92 -9.86 -10.45 -19.69
C LYS A 92 -8.93 -9.48 -20.43
N LEU A 93 -9.44 -8.30 -20.79
CA LEU A 93 -8.74 -7.30 -21.60
C LEU A 93 -9.27 -5.89 -21.30
N ARG A 94 -8.95 -5.34 -20.14
CA ARG A 94 -9.18 -3.92 -19.83
C ARG A 94 -8.14 -3.09 -20.54
N LYS A 95 -8.56 -1.96 -21.12
CA LYS A 95 -7.72 -1.06 -21.93
C LYS A 95 -7.63 0.30 -21.25
N ILE A 96 -6.40 0.79 -21.08
CA ILE A 96 -6.11 2.05 -20.41
C ILE A 96 -5.31 2.92 -21.36
N SER A 97 -5.93 4.01 -21.81
CA SER A 97 -5.26 5.02 -22.63
C SER A 97 -4.37 5.88 -21.75
N LEU A 98 -3.07 5.90 -22.04
CA LEU A 98 -2.12 6.72 -21.30
C LEU A 98 -2.38 8.22 -21.54
N THR A 99 -2.75 8.59 -22.77
CA THR A 99 -3.06 9.99 -23.09
C THR A 99 -4.27 10.50 -22.29
N ARG A 100 -5.33 9.68 -22.21
CA ARG A 100 -6.53 10.04 -21.45
C ARG A 100 -6.27 10.00 -19.95
N LEU A 101 -5.51 9.01 -19.46
CA LEU A 101 -5.16 8.89 -18.06
C LEU A 101 -4.39 10.12 -17.58
N ILE A 102 -3.33 10.53 -18.28
CA ILE A 102 -2.53 11.72 -17.94
C ILE A 102 -3.42 12.96 -17.90
N LYS A 103 -4.28 13.16 -18.91
CA LYS A 103 -5.21 14.29 -18.95
C LYS A 103 -6.14 14.33 -17.73
N LEU A 104 -6.68 13.19 -17.31
CA LEU A 104 -7.57 13.11 -16.15
C LEU A 104 -6.81 13.33 -14.83
N VAL A 105 -5.58 12.81 -14.72
CA VAL A 105 -4.72 13.04 -13.55
C VAL A 105 -4.36 14.53 -13.44
N ASP A 106 -3.95 15.16 -14.54
CA ASP A 106 -3.62 16.60 -14.56
C ASP A 106 -4.83 17.46 -14.17
N GLN A 107 -6.01 17.12 -14.69
CA GLN A 107 -7.26 17.78 -14.34
C GLN A 107 -7.57 17.63 -12.84
N ALA A 108 -7.47 16.41 -12.31
CA ALA A 108 -7.75 16.13 -10.90
C ALA A 108 -6.77 16.85 -9.94
N ILE A 109 -5.50 16.97 -10.35
CA ILE A 109 -4.50 17.76 -9.62
C ILE A 109 -4.84 19.25 -9.67
N ALA A 110 -5.20 19.78 -10.84
CA ALA A 110 -5.59 21.18 -11.00
C ALA A 110 -6.86 21.54 -10.20
N GLU A 111 -7.77 20.59 -10.02
CA GLU A 111 -9.00 20.72 -9.22
C GLU A 111 -8.74 20.52 -7.70
N GLY A 112 -7.52 20.14 -7.31
CA GLY A 112 -7.06 20.11 -5.91
C GLY A 112 -7.40 18.83 -5.13
N HIS A 113 -7.98 17.82 -5.76
CA HIS A 113 -8.31 16.55 -5.09
C HIS A 113 -7.38 15.38 -5.48
N GLY A 114 -6.58 15.53 -6.53
CA GLY A 114 -5.64 14.49 -6.98
C GLY A 114 -6.34 13.27 -7.63
N PRO A 115 -5.56 12.30 -8.15
CA PRO A 115 -6.11 11.13 -8.83
C PRO A 115 -6.97 10.28 -7.88
N ASP A 116 -8.07 9.76 -8.42
CA ASP A 116 -8.97 8.86 -7.72
C ASP A 116 -8.43 7.42 -7.66
N ASP A 117 -9.11 6.57 -6.90
CA ASP A 117 -8.69 5.18 -6.67
C ASP A 117 -8.59 4.36 -7.97
N ALA A 118 -9.48 4.64 -8.93
CA ALA A 118 -9.46 3.98 -10.23
C ALA A 118 -8.24 4.39 -11.07
N MET A 119 -7.81 5.65 -10.99
CA MET A 119 -6.59 6.13 -11.62
C MET A 119 -5.35 5.56 -10.92
N LEU A 120 -5.31 5.60 -9.59
CA LEU A 120 -4.19 5.12 -8.78
C LEU A 120 -3.91 3.63 -9.00
N HIS A 121 -4.95 2.80 -9.12
CA HIS A 121 -4.84 1.35 -9.32
C HIS A 121 -4.99 0.90 -10.77
N LEU A 122 -4.83 1.82 -11.73
CA LEU A 122 -4.93 1.55 -13.17
C LEU A 122 -6.16 0.68 -13.49
N ALA A 123 -7.30 1.06 -12.92
CA ALA A 123 -8.56 0.36 -13.03
C ALA A 123 -8.44 -1.16 -12.79
N GLY A 124 -7.65 -1.59 -11.81
CA GLY A 124 -7.54 -2.99 -11.40
C GLY A 124 -6.71 -3.88 -12.35
N LEU A 125 -5.87 -3.29 -13.21
CA LEU A 125 -5.02 -4.05 -14.12
C LEU A 125 -4.01 -4.90 -13.32
N THR A 126 -4.04 -6.22 -13.48
CA THR A 126 -3.12 -7.12 -12.75
C THR A 126 -1.78 -7.32 -13.47
N ARG A 127 -1.76 -7.15 -14.80
CA ARG A 127 -0.53 -7.14 -15.61
C ARG A 127 -0.77 -6.55 -16.99
N ILE A 128 0.26 -5.94 -17.57
CA ILE A 128 0.27 -5.58 -18.99
C ILE A 128 0.55 -6.85 -19.81
N ARG A 129 -0.37 -7.19 -20.73
CA ARG A 129 -0.14 -8.24 -21.75
C ARG A 129 0.16 -7.65 -23.12
N TYR A 130 -0.44 -6.50 -23.42
CA TYR A 130 -0.33 -5.85 -24.71
C TYR A 130 -0.16 -4.35 -24.54
N VAL A 131 0.60 -3.75 -25.46
CA VAL A 131 0.68 -2.31 -25.65
C VAL A 131 0.23 -2.02 -27.07
N PHE A 132 -0.87 -1.28 -27.21
CA PHE A 132 -1.38 -0.86 -28.51
C PHE A 132 -0.95 0.57 -28.80
N TYR A 133 -0.48 0.82 -30.02
CA TYR A 133 -0.28 2.17 -30.54
C TYR A 133 -1.35 2.49 -31.58
N TYR A 134 -2.13 3.53 -31.34
CA TYR A 134 -3.16 4.03 -32.25
C TYR A 134 -2.63 5.27 -32.98
N PRO A 135 -2.11 5.15 -34.22
CA PRO A 135 -1.40 6.25 -34.89
C PRO A 135 -2.30 7.44 -35.22
N GLN A 136 -3.60 7.21 -35.46
CA GLN A 136 -4.56 8.27 -35.79
C GLN A 136 -4.75 9.24 -34.62
N THR A 137 -4.82 8.70 -33.39
CA THR A 137 -4.96 9.47 -32.16
C THR A 137 -3.63 9.72 -31.46
N LYS A 138 -2.54 9.13 -31.97
CA LYS A 138 -1.21 9.06 -31.34
C LYS A 138 -1.27 8.55 -29.90
N ASP A 139 -2.15 7.60 -29.64
CA ASP A 139 -2.40 7.10 -28.29
C ASP A 139 -1.68 5.78 -28.03
N ILE A 140 -1.15 5.63 -26.81
CA ILE A 140 -0.57 4.39 -26.30
C ILE A 140 -1.56 3.82 -25.28
N VAL A 141 -2.01 2.59 -25.53
CA VAL A 141 -3.00 1.91 -24.70
C VAL A 141 -2.39 0.66 -24.10
N LEU A 142 -2.33 0.62 -22.76
CA LEU A 142 -1.99 -0.58 -22.01
C LEU A 142 -3.20 -1.50 -21.96
N ALA A 143 -3.00 -2.80 -22.13
CA ALA A 143 -4.09 -3.77 -22.06
C ALA A 143 -3.69 -5.09 -21.41
N GLY A 144 -4.62 -5.65 -20.65
CA GLY A 144 -4.42 -6.91 -19.95
C GLY A 144 -5.62 -7.31 -19.08
N PRO A 145 -5.49 -8.40 -18.33
CA PRO A 145 -6.50 -8.82 -17.37
C PRO A 145 -6.61 -7.78 -16.25
N ALA A 146 -7.83 -7.57 -15.78
CA ALA A 146 -8.12 -6.67 -14.67
C ALA A 146 -9.31 -7.19 -13.87
N GLU A 147 -9.38 -6.85 -12.60
CA GLU A 147 -10.46 -7.26 -11.70
C GLU A 147 -10.69 -6.23 -10.60
N GLY A 148 -11.70 -6.45 -9.77
CA GLY A 148 -11.87 -5.65 -8.57
C GLY A 148 -10.80 -5.99 -7.54
N TRP A 149 -10.48 -5.02 -6.69
CA TRP A 149 -9.35 -5.10 -5.78
C TRP A 149 -9.69 -4.74 -4.36
N VAL A 150 -8.77 -5.08 -3.47
CA VAL A 150 -8.91 -4.89 -2.04
C VAL A 150 -7.51 -4.76 -1.44
N GLU A 151 -7.42 -3.93 -0.41
CA GLU A 151 -6.22 -3.82 0.42
C GLU A 151 -6.16 -5.01 1.39
N THR A 152 -5.04 -5.71 1.37
CA THR A 152 -4.76 -6.80 2.29
C THR A 152 -4.30 -6.24 3.66
N PRO A 153 -4.27 -7.06 4.73
CA PRO A 153 -3.78 -6.60 6.03
C PRO A 153 -2.34 -6.04 6.04
N ASP A 154 -1.55 -6.42 5.05
CA ASP A 154 -0.20 -5.92 4.75
C ASP A 154 -0.15 -4.63 3.94
N GLY A 155 -1.29 -4.02 3.65
CA GLY A 155 -1.35 -2.80 2.83
C GLY A 155 -1.11 -3.07 1.34
N ARG A 156 -1.16 -4.32 0.89
CA ARG A 156 -0.98 -4.66 -0.53
C ARG A 156 -2.31 -4.61 -1.26
N MET A 157 -2.28 -4.06 -2.46
CA MET A 157 -3.46 -4.00 -3.32
C MET A 157 -3.49 -5.24 -4.20
N VAL A 158 -4.45 -6.13 -3.94
CA VAL A 158 -4.59 -7.40 -4.68
C VAL A 158 -5.98 -7.51 -5.28
N GLY A 159 -6.05 -8.19 -6.42
CA GLY A 159 -7.33 -8.57 -7.00
C GLY A 159 -8.01 -9.62 -6.13
N TRP A 160 -9.29 -9.43 -5.80
CA TRP A 160 -9.99 -10.33 -4.87
C TRP A 160 -10.35 -11.69 -5.49
N ASP A 161 -10.28 -11.82 -6.82
CA ASP A 161 -10.64 -13.04 -7.52
C ASP A 161 -9.40 -13.95 -7.67
N THR A 162 -8.26 -13.36 -8.05
CA THR A 162 -7.01 -14.13 -8.28
C THR A 162 -5.96 -13.99 -7.20
N GLY A 163 -6.07 -13.01 -6.30
CA GLY A 163 -5.02 -12.66 -5.34
C GLY A 163 -3.77 -12.06 -6.00
N GLN A 164 -3.82 -11.69 -7.29
CA GLN A 164 -2.68 -11.09 -7.98
C GLN A 164 -2.52 -9.62 -7.58
N PRO A 165 -1.27 -9.12 -7.47
CA PRO A 165 -1.03 -7.70 -7.27
C PRO A 165 -1.69 -6.85 -8.36
N ILE A 166 -2.25 -5.71 -7.96
CA ILE A 166 -2.77 -4.70 -8.87
C ILE A 166 -1.67 -3.72 -9.23
N MET A 167 -1.60 -3.34 -10.49
CA MET A 167 -0.65 -2.33 -10.93
C MET A 167 -1.02 -0.94 -10.39
N GLN A 168 -0.02 -0.26 -9.85
CA GLN A 168 -0.16 1.09 -9.32
C GLN A 168 0.39 2.13 -10.30
N LEU A 169 -0.25 3.31 -10.32
CA LEU A 169 0.13 4.43 -11.17
C LEU A 169 1.54 4.95 -10.83
N GLU A 170 1.90 4.99 -9.55
CA GLU A 170 3.22 5.45 -9.12
C GLU A 170 4.34 4.54 -9.62
N ASP A 171 4.15 3.22 -9.56
CA ASP A 171 5.12 2.23 -10.05
C ASP A 171 5.27 2.30 -11.56
N LEU A 172 4.15 2.43 -12.29
CA LEU A 172 4.19 2.65 -13.73
C LEU A 172 4.96 3.93 -14.07
N ALA A 173 4.74 5.01 -13.32
CA ALA A 173 5.43 6.28 -13.53
C ALA A 173 6.93 6.17 -13.23
N VAL A 174 7.33 5.47 -12.17
CA VAL A 174 8.75 5.19 -11.88
C VAL A 174 9.38 4.36 -12.99
N ALA A 175 8.73 3.30 -13.45
CA ALA A 175 9.22 2.47 -14.54
C ALA A 175 9.43 3.29 -15.83
N LEU A 176 8.44 4.08 -16.25
CA LEU A 176 8.53 4.91 -17.45
C LEU A 176 9.63 5.97 -17.36
N ARG A 177 9.83 6.59 -16.19
CA ARG A 177 10.91 7.57 -15.97
C ARG A 177 12.29 6.92 -15.97
N THR A 178 12.40 5.73 -15.40
CA THR A 178 13.64 4.96 -15.37
C THR A 178 14.10 4.60 -16.78
N PHE A 179 13.17 4.19 -17.64
CA PHE A 179 13.47 3.81 -19.03
C PHE A 179 13.14 4.91 -20.05
N ALA A 180 13.23 6.18 -19.65
CA ALA A 180 12.92 7.30 -20.53
C ALA A 180 13.84 7.31 -21.79
N PRO A 181 13.33 7.69 -22.98
CA PRO A 181 14.11 7.66 -24.23
C PRO A 181 15.39 8.51 -24.21
N GLU A 182 15.38 9.59 -23.42
CA GLU A 182 16.51 10.52 -23.27
C GLU A 182 17.47 10.10 -22.15
N GLY A 183 17.15 9.04 -21.40
CA GLY A 183 17.92 8.52 -20.27
C GLY A 183 19.15 7.71 -20.68
N LYS A 184 19.91 7.26 -19.66
CA LYS A 184 21.06 6.37 -19.88
C LYS A 184 20.57 5.04 -20.50
N LYS A 185 21.10 4.69 -21.68
CA LYS A 185 20.68 3.54 -22.49
C LYS A 185 20.76 2.16 -21.80
N ASN A 186 21.50 2.05 -20.70
CA ASN A 186 21.71 0.81 -19.94
C ASN A 186 21.39 0.99 -18.43
N GLN A 187 20.21 1.52 -18.08
CA GLN A 187 19.76 1.44 -16.68
C GLN A 187 19.25 0.02 -16.40
N LEU A 188 20.04 -0.74 -15.63
CA LEU A 188 19.61 -2.00 -15.06
C LEU A 188 18.84 -1.71 -13.77
N VAL A 189 17.63 -2.24 -13.67
CA VAL A 189 16.85 -2.26 -12.43
C VAL A 189 17.08 -3.62 -11.78
N TYR A 190 17.59 -3.65 -10.55
CA TYR A 190 17.95 -4.88 -9.87
C TYR A 190 17.75 -4.78 -8.35
N CYS A 191 17.45 -5.93 -7.74
CA CYS A 191 17.53 -6.17 -6.31
C CYS A 191 18.42 -7.40 -6.14
N SER A 192 19.53 -7.24 -5.42
CA SER A 192 20.45 -8.32 -5.10
C SER A 192 20.37 -8.61 -3.61
N ILE A 193 20.27 -9.89 -3.26
CA ILE A 193 20.28 -10.37 -1.88
C ILE A 193 21.53 -11.23 -1.75
N ASP A 194 22.61 -10.63 -1.27
CA ASP A 194 23.93 -11.22 -1.25
C ASP A 194 24.32 -11.64 0.17
N PRO A 195 24.87 -12.85 0.38
CA PRO A 195 25.40 -13.22 1.66
C PRO A 195 26.63 -12.38 2.01
N THR A 196 26.85 -12.18 3.31
CA THR A 196 28.10 -11.56 3.79
C THR A 196 29.27 -12.52 3.58
N GLU A 197 30.49 -11.99 3.42
CA GLU A 197 31.70 -12.82 3.30
C GLU A 197 31.87 -13.75 4.51
N ASP A 198 31.60 -13.24 5.72
CA ASP A 198 31.60 -14.04 6.95
C ASP A 198 30.52 -15.13 6.94
N GLY A 199 29.34 -14.83 6.41
CA GLY A 199 28.23 -15.79 6.25
C GLY A 199 28.58 -16.92 5.30
N LEU A 200 29.22 -16.61 4.17
CA LEU A 200 29.73 -17.61 3.24
C LEU A 200 30.77 -18.53 3.89
N ALA A 201 31.71 -17.96 4.68
CA ALA A 201 32.71 -18.74 5.38
C ALA A 201 32.09 -19.71 6.41
N ARG A 202 31.11 -19.24 7.20
CA ARG A 202 30.37 -20.09 8.16
C ARG A 202 29.60 -21.21 7.45
N MET A 203 28.95 -20.90 6.33
CA MET A 203 28.23 -21.89 5.52
C MET A 203 29.15 -22.99 4.99
N GLN A 204 30.31 -22.61 4.45
CA GLN A 204 31.31 -23.57 3.96
C GLN A 204 31.82 -24.47 5.10
N GLN A 205 32.04 -23.89 6.29
CA GLN A 205 32.45 -24.65 7.47
C GLN A 205 31.37 -25.66 7.90
N PHE A 206 30.10 -25.25 7.92
CA PHE A 206 28.97 -26.13 8.23
C PHE A 206 28.86 -27.29 7.23
N LEU A 207 28.90 -27.00 5.92
CA LEU A 207 28.84 -28.02 4.86
C LEU A 207 29.96 -29.06 4.98
N SER A 208 31.17 -28.62 5.35
CA SER A 208 32.32 -29.52 5.55
C SER A 208 32.14 -30.51 6.71
N GLN A 209 31.28 -30.20 7.69
CA GLN A 209 30.98 -31.03 8.85
C GLN A 209 29.81 -31.98 8.57
N VAL A 210 28.75 -31.47 7.95
CA VAL A 210 27.52 -32.20 7.65
C VAL A 210 27.71 -33.29 6.61
N GLY A 211 28.52 -33.05 5.57
CA GLY A 211 28.77 -34.04 4.51
C GLY A 211 29.37 -35.37 5.01
N ARG A 212 29.84 -35.42 6.26
CA ARG A 212 30.39 -36.62 6.92
C ARG A 212 29.39 -37.40 7.79
N GLN A 213 28.18 -36.88 8.03
CA GLN A 213 27.28 -37.38 9.09
C GLN A 213 25.93 -37.95 8.62
N ILE A 214 25.59 -37.88 7.33
CA ILE A 214 24.28 -38.35 6.86
C ILE A 214 24.28 -39.88 6.72
N GLN A 215 23.46 -40.54 7.54
CA GLN A 215 23.23 -41.99 7.48
C GLN A 215 22.14 -42.34 6.45
N PRO A 216 22.23 -43.46 5.72
CA PRO A 216 21.18 -43.89 4.79
C PRO A 216 19.84 -44.10 5.51
N GLY A 217 18.74 -43.54 4.98
CA GLY A 217 17.39 -43.71 5.52
C GLY A 217 16.84 -42.59 6.43
N THR A 218 17.61 -41.52 6.68
CA THR A 218 17.14 -40.32 7.43
C THR A 218 16.99 -39.07 6.55
N GLU A 219 16.90 -39.23 5.24
CA GLU A 219 16.99 -38.17 4.23
C GLU A 219 16.08 -36.97 4.49
N ALA A 220 14.80 -37.18 4.82
CA ALA A 220 13.84 -36.09 5.04
C ALA A 220 14.12 -35.25 6.30
N ALA A 221 14.58 -35.89 7.38
CA ALA A 221 14.94 -35.19 8.62
C ALA A 221 16.32 -34.50 8.47
N ALA A 222 17.24 -35.14 7.75
CA ALA A 222 18.51 -34.54 7.38
C ALA A 222 18.30 -33.31 6.49
N GLU A 223 17.38 -33.35 5.53
CA GLU A 223 17.09 -32.22 4.63
C GLU A 223 16.65 -30.97 5.39
N GLN A 224 15.71 -31.09 6.34
CA GLN A 224 15.29 -29.96 7.18
C GLN A 224 16.43 -29.43 8.07
N PHE A 225 17.20 -30.33 8.69
CA PHE A 225 18.35 -29.94 9.50
C PHE A 225 19.43 -29.21 8.68
N ILE A 226 19.70 -29.71 7.46
CA ILE A 226 20.66 -29.10 6.53
C ILE A 226 20.18 -27.74 6.07
N ALA A 227 18.91 -27.64 5.66
CA ALA A 227 18.33 -26.37 5.23
C ALA A 227 18.39 -25.32 6.33
N GLU A 228 18.04 -25.69 7.57
CA GLU A 228 18.06 -24.76 8.69
C GLU A 228 19.49 -24.38 9.07
N GLY A 229 20.43 -25.33 9.16
CA GLY A 229 21.83 -25.03 9.47
C GLY A 229 22.52 -24.21 8.37
N LEU A 230 22.14 -24.39 7.09
CA LEU A 230 22.58 -23.51 6.01
C LEU A 230 22.03 -22.09 6.18
N ARG A 231 20.75 -21.96 6.53
CA ARG A 231 20.10 -20.66 6.77
C ARG A 231 20.74 -19.91 7.94
N GLU A 232 20.95 -20.60 9.06
CA GLU A 232 21.59 -20.03 10.26
C GLU A 232 23.05 -19.66 10.01
N SER A 233 23.80 -20.50 9.29
CA SER A 233 25.23 -20.25 9.02
C SER A 233 25.44 -19.05 8.10
N LEU A 234 24.65 -18.90 7.03
CA LEU A 234 24.67 -17.71 6.18
C LEU A 234 24.36 -16.45 6.99
N GLY A 235 23.34 -16.49 7.84
CA GLY A 235 22.95 -15.37 8.68
C GLY A 235 22.38 -14.21 7.86
N LEU A 236 22.64 -12.97 8.32
CA LEU A 236 22.15 -11.77 7.64
C LEU A 236 22.78 -11.61 6.25
N GLN A 237 21.95 -11.17 5.31
CA GLN A 237 22.31 -10.91 3.93
C GLN A 237 22.19 -9.41 3.64
N VAL A 238 23.01 -8.93 2.73
CA VAL A 238 23.03 -7.54 2.28
C VAL A 238 22.08 -7.40 1.10
N ILE A 239 21.17 -6.44 1.19
CA ILE A 239 20.22 -6.15 0.13
C ILE A 239 20.67 -4.91 -0.60
N THR A 240 20.90 -5.04 -1.91
CA THR A 240 21.31 -3.94 -2.78
C THR A 240 20.26 -3.72 -3.84
N VAL A 241 19.60 -2.56 -3.81
CA VAL A 241 18.65 -2.12 -4.85
C VAL A 241 19.33 -1.09 -5.74
N GLY A 242 19.18 -1.24 -7.06
CA GLY A 242 19.73 -0.32 -8.03
C GLY A 242 18.81 -0.11 -9.22
N GLY A 243 19.03 1.01 -9.92
CA GLY A 243 18.28 1.40 -11.11
C GLY A 243 17.03 2.25 -10.85
N VAL A 244 16.50 2.25 -9.63
CA VAL A 244 15.37 3.10 -9.21
C VAL A 244 15.70 3.84 -7.91
N PRO A 245 15.09 5.01 -7.63
CA PRO A 245 15.30 5.69 -6.35
C PRO A 245 14.74 4.85 -5.17
N ALA A 246 15.55 4.70 -4.11
CA ALA A 246 15.21 3.87 -2.96
C ALA A 246 13.96 4.34 -2.18
N SER A 247 13.55 5.59 -2.34
CA SER A 247 12.37 6.17 -1.69
C SER A 247 11.05 5.92 -2.43
N THR A 248 11.05 5.06 -3.45
CA THR A 248 9.85 4.77 -4.25
C THR A 248 9.19 3.49 -3.78
N HIS A 249 7.86 3.42 -3.87
CA HIS A 249 7.11 2.18 -3.68
C HIS A 249 7.65 1.06 -4.58
N PHE A 250 8.03 1.37 -5.82
CA PHE A 250 8.68 0.44 -6.74
C PHE A 250 9.92 -0.24 -6.13
N ALA A 251 10.80 0.52 -5.48
CA ALA A 251 12.00 -0.02 -4.83
C ALA A 251 11.64 -0.91 -3.64
N GLN A 252 10.61 -0.56 -2.87
CA GLN A 252 10.09 -1.40 -1.79
C GLN A 252 9.57 -2.72 -2.36
N VAL A 253 8.70 -2.69 -3.36
CA VAL A 253 8.14 -3.92 -3.98
C VAL A 253 9.24 -4.85 -4.51
N MET A 254 10.32 -4.30 -5.07
CA MET A 254 11.46 -5.10 -5.52
C MET A 254 12.18 -5.86 -4.39
N VAL A 255 12.13 -5.36 -3.17
CA VAL A 255 12.73 -5.99 -1.99
C VAL A 255 11.76 -6.99 -1.35
N GLU A 256 10.45 -6.74 -1.47
CA GLU A 256 9.41 -7.62 -0.91
C GLU A 256 9.05 -8.82 -1.78
N ALA A 257 9.38 -8.78 -3.07
CA ALA A 257 9.04 -9.81 -4.07
C ALA A 257 9.71 -11.17 -3.81
#